data_AF-A0AA38J6I7-F1
#
_entry.id   AF-A0AA38J6I7-F1
#
_cell.length_a   1.000
_cell.length_b   1.000
_cell.length_c   1.000
_cell.angle_alpha   90.00
_cell.angle_beta   90.00
_cell.angle_gamma   90.00
#
_symmetry.space_group_name_H-M   'P 1'
#
loop_
_entity.id
_entity.type
_entity.pdbx_description
1 polymer ?
#
loop_
_entity_poly.entity_id
_entity_poly.type
_entity_poly.pdbx_seq_one_letter_code
_entity_poly.pdbx_strand_id
1 'polypeptide(L)'
;MKVKEKRSAMSDEDIIKRKLLIDGDGTGDDRRLNVISKTLRKWANSTEESPLENQATHDKLLAQLSLCEYSVKRSQLLTKTTAKQLENYKKIYEKFEEQINEVKESIKQNKDNLVQAKIWKQNHMMYDLLAQSIAEQPARKETNLRLSNLQAELKELHREK
;
A
#
# COMPACT_ATOMS: atom_id res chain seq x y z
N MET A 1 4.77 -40.47 30.35
CA MET A 1 4.97 -40.72 28.91
C MET A 1 3.62 -41.06 28.28
N LYS A 2 3.03 -40.13 27.51
CA LYS A 2 2.03 -40.34 26.44
C LYS A 2 1.56 -38.95 25.98
N VAL A 3 2.33 -38.40 25.03
CA VAL A 3 1.96 -37.22 24.25
C VAL A 3 0.73 -37.61 23.45
N LYS A 4 -0.42 -37.02 23.79
CA LYS A 4 -1.67 -37.21 23.06
C LYS A 4 -1.58 -36.33 21.82
N GLU A 5 -1.20 -36.98 20.73
CA GLU A 5 -1.06 -36.40 19.39
C GLU A 5 -2.36 -35.70 18.99
N LYS A 6 -2.31 -34.36 19.00
CA LYS A 6 -3.39 -33.50 18.58
C LYS A 6 -3.46 -33.63 17.05
N ARG A 7 -4.25 -34.60 16.56
CA ARG A 7 -4.71 -34.61 15.16
C ARG A 7 -5.26 -33.22 14.87
N SER A 8 -4.51 -32.42 14.12
CA SER A 8 -4.98 -31.14 13.63
C SER A 8 -6.22 -31.44 12.79
N ALA A 9 -7.39 -31.13 13.31
CA ALA A 9 -8.57 -30.96 12.49
C ALA A 9 -8.15 -29.99 11.39
N MET A 10 -8.14 -30.49 10.16
CA MET A 10 -7.77 -29.76 8.96
C MET A 10 -8.44 -28.39 9.05
N SER A 11 -7.65 -27.32 9.07
CA SER A 11 -8.17 -25.97 9.32
C SER A 11 -9.28 -25.68 8.31
N ASP A 12 -10.30 -24.91 8.68
CA ASP A 12 -11.36 -24.54 7.74
C ASP A 12 -10.78 -23.90 6.47
N GLU A 13 -9.64 -23.20 6.58
CA GLU A 13 -8.86 -22.74 5.43
C GLU A 13 -8.39 -23.87 4.51
N ASP A 14 -7.92 -24.98 5.07
CA ASP A 14 -7.43 -26.13 4.30
C ASP A 14 -8.59 -26.87 3.63
N ILE A 15 -9.77 -26.91 4.27
CA ILE A 15 -11.01 -27.43 3.69
C ILE A 15 -11.47 -26.53 2.54
N ILE A 16 -11.43 -25.21 2.71
CA ILE A 16 -11.79 -24.24 1.69
C ILE A 16 -10.81 -24.32 0.51
N LYS A 17 -9.49 -24.37 0.76
CA LYS A 17 -8.46 -24.57 -0.27
C LYS A 17 -8.68 -25.88 -1.02
N ARG A 18 -8.98 -26.99 -0.33
CA ARG A 18 -9.30 -28.26 -0.98
C ARG A 18 -10.56 -28.18 -1.84
N LYS A 19 -11.64 -27.58 -1.34
CA LYS A 19 -12.88 -27.42 -2.12
C LYS A 19 -12.67 -26.52 -3.34
N LEU A 20 -11.93 -25.42 -3.21
CA LEU A 20 -11.59 -24.57 -4.34
C LEU A 20 -10.73 -25.29 -5.38
N LEU A 21 -9.84 -26.20 -4.97
CA LEU A 21 -9.02 -27.02 -5.86
C LEU A 21 -9.82 -28.17 -6.51
N ILE A 22 -10.85 -28.67 -5.83
CA ILE A 22 -11.74 -29.72 -6.34
C ILE A 22 -12.72 -29.16 -7.38
N ASP A 23 -13.31 -28.00 -7.11
CA ASP A 23 -14.28 -27.32 -7.99
C ASP A 23 -13.61 -26.38 -9.01
N GLY A 24 -12.37 -25.96 -8.76
CA GLY A 24 -11.55 -25.20 -9.70
C GLY A 24 -10.79 -26.13 -10.66
N ASP A 25 -11.45 -26.60 -11.71
CA ASP A 25 -10.91 -27.36 -12.86
C ASP A 25 -10.22 -28.73 -12.57
N GLY A 26 -9.74 -29.01 -11.35
CA GLY A 26 -8.82 -30.11 -11.05
C GLY A 26 -9.41 -31.52 -11.14
N THR A 27 -10.72 -31.70 -10.89
CA THR A 27 -11.41 -32.99 -11.04
C THR A 27 -12.10 -33.15 -12.39
N GLY A 28 -12.37 -32.04 -13.08
CA GLY A 28 -13.04 -32.01 -14.37
C GLY A 28 -12.14 -32.51 -15.50
N ASP A 29 -10.89 -32.06 -15.52
CA ASP A 29 -9.94 -32.43 -16.57
C ASP A 29 -9.43 -33.87 -16.43
N ASP A 30 -9.16 -34.35 -15.21
CA ASP A 30 -8.83 -35.77 -14.99
C ASP A 30 -9.98 -36.71 -15.41
N ARG A 31 -11.23 -36.33 -15.09
CA ARG A 31 -12.42 -37.05 -15.56
C ARG A 31 -12.51 -37.05 -17.09
N ARG A 32 -12.26 -35.91 -17.75
CA ARG A 32 -12.27 -35.80 -19.23
C ARG A 32 -11.20 -36.69 -19.86
N LEU A 33 -9.97 -36.64 -19.35
CA LEU A 33 -8.86 -37.47 -19.82
C LEU A 33 -9.16 -38.97 -19.64
N ASN A 34 -9.74 -39.34 -18.50
CA ASN A 34 -10.17 -40.72 -18.24
C ASN A 34 -11.26 -41.19 -19.22
N VAL A 35 -12.21 -40.32 -19.58
CA VAL A 35 -13.25 -40.61 -20.58
C VAL A 35 -12.62 -40.80 -21.97
N ILE A 36 -11.76 -39.89 -22.43
CA ILE A 36 -11.04 -40.01 -23.70
C ILE A 36 -10.25 -41.33 -23.75
N SER A 37 -9.51 -41.63 -22.68
CA SER A 37 -8.68 -42.83 -22.58
C SER A 37 -9.50 -44.12 -22.67
N LYS A 38 -10.69 -44.17 -22.03
CA LYS A 38 -11.62 -45.30 -22.13
C LYS A 38 -12.25 -45.40 -23.51
N THR A 39 -12.70 -44.29 -24.10
CA THR A 39 -13.31 -44.27 -25.43
C THR A 39 -12.32 -44.65 -26.52
N LEU A 40 -11.06 -44.20 -26.43
CA LEU A 40 -9.99 -44.56 -27.35
C LEU A 40 -9.67 -46.06 -27.30
N ARG A 41 -9.55 -46.63 -26.08
CA ARG A 41 -9.36 -48.08 -25.91
C ARG A 41 -10.52 -48.89 -26.47
N LYS A 42 -11.76 -48.42 -26.30
CA LYS A 42 -12.94 -49.08 -26.88
C LYS A 42 -12.86 -49.05 -28.40
N TRP A 43 -12.69 -47.86 -28.97
CA TRP A 43 -12.59 -47.62 -30.41
C TRP A 43 -11.47 -48.43 -31.09
N ALA A 44 -10.30 -48.52 -30.46
CA ALA A 44 -9.16 -49.27 -30.99
C ALA A 44 -9.37 -50.80 -30.99
N ASN A 45 -10.26 -51.31 -30.13
CA ASN A 45 -10.59 -52.74 -30.04
C ASN A 45 -11.92 -53.09 -30.71
N SER A 46 -12.62 -52.11 -31.32
CA SER A 46 -13.87 -52.32 -32.03
C SER A 46 -13.61 -53.14 -33.31
N THR A 47 -13.92 -54.43 -33.30
CA THR A 47 -13.70 -55.33 -34.46
C THR A 47 -14.96 -55.49 -35.33
N GLU A 48 -16.13 -55.05 -34.87
CA GLU A 48 -17.45 -55.28 -35.51
C GLU A 48 -18.36 -54.04 -35.59
N GLU A 49 -17.83 -52.82 -35.46
CA GLU A 49 -18.65 -51.59 -35.53
C GLU A 49 -18.89 -51.15 -36.99
N SER A 50 -20.11 -50.67 -37.29
CA SER A 50 -20.46 -50.11 -38.59
C SER A 50 -19.53 -48.92 -38.94
N PRO A 51 -19.10 -48.76 -40.21
CA PRO A 51 -18.22 -47.65 -40.62
C PRO A 51 -18.71 -46.26 -40.18
N LEU A 52 -20.03 -46.06 -40.10
CA LEU A 52 -20.65 -44.81 -39.65
C LEU A 52 -20.50 -44.58 -38.13
N GLU A 53 -20.60 -45.63 -37.32
CA GLU A 53 -20.43 -45.54 -35.86
C GLU A 53 -18.96 -45.34 -35.49
N ASN A 54 -18.07 -45.95 -36.27
CA ASN A 54 -16.63 -45.78 -36.16
C ASN A 54 -16.23 -44.32 -36.42
N GLN A 55 -16.76 -43.72 -37.49
CA GLN A 55 -16.53 -42.31 -37.83
C GLN A 55 -17.10 -41.36 -36.76
N ALA A 56 -18.33 -41.60 -36.28
CA ALA A 56 -18.94 -40.78 -35.23
C ALA A 56 -18.14 -40.81 -33.91
N THR A 57 -17.56 -41.97 -33.57
CA THR A 57 -16.71 -42.12 -32.38
C THR A 57 -15.37 -41.40 -32.56
N HIS A 58 -14.79 -41.45 -33.75
CA HIS A 58 -13.58 -40.70 -34.11
C HIS A 58 -13.79 -39.18 -34.00
N ASP A 59 -14.87 -38.65 -34.57
CA ASP A 59 -15.19 -37.22 -34.52
C ASP A 59 -15.44 -36.75 -33.08
N LYS A 60 -16.06 -37.60 -32.25
CA LYS A 60 -16.22 -37.36 -30.82
C LYS A 60 -14.88 -37.32 -30.08
N LEU A 61 -13.93 -38.20 -30.41
CA LEU A 61 -12.58 -38.18 -29.84
C LEU A 61 -11.83 -36.90 -30.22
N LEU A 62 -11.91 -36.46 -31.47
CA LEU A 62 -11.32 -35.20 -31.94
C LEU A 62 -11.89 -33.97 -31.22
N ALA A 63 -13.21 -33.92 -31.03
CA ALA A 63 -13.87 -32.84 -30.30
C ALA A 63 -13.43 -32.79 -28.83
N GLN A 64 -13.30 -33.95 -28.17
CA GLN A 64 -12.82 -34.03 -26.79
C GLN A 64 -11.34 -33.64 -26.67
N LEU A 65 -10.50 -34.04 -27.62
CA LEU A 65 -9.09 -33.63 -27.67
C LEU A 65 -8.96 -32.11 -27.81
N SER A 66 -9.72 -31.51 -28.73
CA SER A 66 -9.76 -30.05 -28.92
C SER A 66 -10.12 -29.29 -27.65
N LEU A 67 -11.08 -29.82 -26.87
CA LEU A 67 -11.48 -29.24 -25.58
C LEU A 67 -10.35 -29.33 -24.54
N CYS A 68 -9.65 -30.45 -24.47
CA CYS A 68 -8.50 -30.62 -23.57
C CYS A 68 -7.37 -29.66 -23.94
N GLU A 69 -7.04 -29.53 -25.22
CA GLU A 69 -6.03 -28.58 -25.69
C GLU A 69 -6.38 -27.13 -25.32
N TYR A 70 -7.66 -26.76 -25.47
CA TYR A 70 -8.15 -25.45 -25.06
C TYR A 70 -8.00 -25.25 -23.55
N SER A 71 -8.39 -26.23 -22.73
CA SER A 71 -8.26 -26.16 -21.26
C SER A 71 -6.81 -25.91 -20.83
N VAL A 72 -5.86 -26.65 -21.44
CA VAL A 72 -4.42 -26.48 -21.17
C VAL A 72 -3.95 -25.06 -21.55
N LYS A 73 -4.28 -24.58 -22.75
CA LYS A 73 -3.91 -23.23 -23.20
C LYS A 73 -4.49 -22.15 -22.29
N ARG A 74 -5.75 -22.32 -21.87
CA ARG A 74 -6.43 -21.42 -20.92
C ARG A 74 -5.71 -21.39 -19.57
N SER A 75 -5.38 -22.56 -19.00
CA SER A 75 -4.68 -22.68 -17.73
C SER A 75 -3.28 -22.04 -17.76
N GLN A 76 -2.53 -22.24 -18.86
CA GLN A 76 -1.24 -21.59 -19.06
C GLN A 76 -1.36 -20.06 -19.15
N LEU A 77 -2.35 -19.55 -19.88
CA LEU A 77 -2.59 -18.11 -19.99
C LEU A 77 -3.02 -17.51 -18.65
N LEU A 78 -3.89 -18.21 -17.91
CA LEU A 78 -4.33 -17.80 -16.58
C LEU A 78 -3.12 -17.71 -15.64
N THR A 79 -2.28 -18.74 -15.60
CA THR A 79 -1.05 -18.76 -14.78
C THR A 79 -0.14 -17.59 -15.09
N LYS A 80 0.12 -17.30 -16.38
CA LYS A 80 0.92 -16.15 -16.81
C LYS A 80 0.30 -14.82 -16.38
N THR A 81 -1.02 -14.69 -16.53
CA THR A 81 -1.77 -13.48 -16.18
C THR A 81 -1.77 -13.25 -14.68
N THR A 82 -2.01 -14.30 -13.88
CA THR A 82 -1.96 -14.25 -12.41
C THR A 82 -0.57 -13.88 -11.90
N ALA A 83 0.50 -14.43 -12.50
CA ALA A 83 1.86 -14.05 -12.15
C ALA A 83 2.12 -12.54 -12.42
N LYS A 84 1.68 -12.03 -13.57
CA LYS A 84 1.78 -10.61 -13.93
C LYS A 84 0.95 -9.73 -12.99
N GLN A 85 -0.26 -10.16 -12.64
CA GLN A 85 -1.12 -9.45 -11.68
C GLN A 85 -0.46 -9.38 -10.31
N LEU A 86 0.13 -10.48 -9.84
CA LEU A 86 0.85 -10.51 -8.57
C LEU A 86 2.03 -9.53 -8.55
N GLU A 87 2.81 -9.48 -9.63
CA GLU A 87 3.89 -8.50 -9.77
C GLU A 87 3.37 -7.06 -9.73
N ASN A 88 2.27 -6.78 -10.41
CA ASN A 88 1.65 -5.45 -10.40
C ASN A 88 1.16 -5.08 -8.98
N TYR A 89 0.54 -6.00 -8.25
CA TYR A 89 0.11 -5.75 -6.88
C TYR A 89 1.30 -5.46 -5.94
N LYS A 90 2.44 -6.15 -6.13
CA LYS A 90 3.68 -5.82 -5.38
C LYS A 90 4.15 -4.40 -5.64
N LYS A 91 4.20 -3.98 -6.91
CA LYS A 91 4.60 -2.61 -7.29
C LYS A 91 3.65 -1.55 -6.71
N ILE A 92 2.34 -1.81 -6.74
CA ILE A 92 1.34 -0.91 -6.15
C ILE A 92 1.53 -0.83 -4.63
N TYR A 93 1.82 -1.95 -3.97
CA TYR A 93 2.08 -1.99 -2.54
C TYR A 93 3.32 -1.17 -2.16
N GLU A 94 4.44 -1.35 -2.87
CA GLU A 94 5.67 -0.57 -2.68
C GLU A 94 5.41 0.93 -2.85
N LYS A 95 4.66 1.32 -3.89
CA LYS A 95 4.28 2.72 -4.11
C LYS A 95 3.44 3.29 -2.96
N PHE A 96 2.53 2.49 -2.39
CA PHE A 96 1.74 2.95 -1.24
C PHE A 96 2.62 3.11 0.01
N GLU A 97 3.57 2.23 0.26
CA GLU A 97 4.52 2.37 1.36
C GLU A 97 5.37 3.65 1.23
N GLU A 98 5.87 3.95 0.03
CA GLU A 98 6.58 5.20 -0.26
C GLU A 98 5.70 6.42 0.04
N GLN A 99 4.48 6.45 -0.49
CA GLN A 99 3.54 7.56 -0.24
C GLN A 99 3.19 7.72 1.24
N ILE A 100 3.00 6.62 1.97
CA ILE A 100 2.74 6.66 3.41
C ILE A 100 3.92 7.29 4.15
N ASN A 101 5.15 6.93 3.77
CA ASN A 101 6.35 7.49 4.39
C ASN A 101 6.54 8.96 4.06
N GLU A 102 6.29 9.38 2.81
CA GLU A 102 6.29 10.80 2.43
C GLU A 102 5.27 11.61 3.23
N VAL A 103 4.05 11.11 3.38
CA VAL A 103 3.00 11.78 4.17
C VAL A 103 3.39 11.86 5.64
N LYS A 104 3.97 10.81 6.22
CA LYS A 104 4.47 10.82 7.61
C LYS A 104 5.54 11.89 7.80
N GLU A 105 6.49 12.02 6.88
CA GLU A 105 7.54 13.02 6.94
C GLU A 105 6.96 14.44 6.78
N SER A 106 6.04 14.64 5.84
CA SER A 106 5.32 15.92 5.68
C SER A 106 4.56 16.32 6.94
N ILE A 107 3.89 15.37 7.62
CA ILE A 107 3.22 15.63 8.91
C ILE A 107 4.22 16.07 9.97
N LYS A 108 5.40 15.42 10.04
CA LYS A 108 6.45 15.78 11.00
C LYS A 108 6.96 17.19 10.75
N GLN A 109 7.29 17.53 9.51
CA GLN A 109 7.72 18.88 9.12
C GLN A 109 6.66 19.93 9.44
N ASN A 110 5.39 19.65 9.15
CA ASN A 110 4.30 20.57 9.46
C ASN A 110 4.10 20.79 10.96
N LYS A 111 4.33 19.77 11.80
CA LYS A 111 4.32 19.92 13.26
C LYS A 111 5.45 20.84 13.74
N ASP A 112 6.66 20.64 13.22
CA ASP A 112 7.81 21.47 13.58
C ASP A 112 7.59 22.93 13.15
N ASN A 113 7.11 23.14 11.93
CA ASN A 113 6.73 24.46 11.42
C ASN A 113 5.65 25.14 12.28
N LEU A 114 4.65 24.38 12.75
CA LEU A 114 3.62 24.90 13.63
C LEU A 114 4.20 25.36 14.98
N VAL A 115 5.14 24.61 15.54
CA VAL A 115 5.83 25.01 16.78
C VAL A 115 6.64 26.29 16.56
N GLN A 116 7.41 26.36 15.47
CA GLN A 116 8.17 27.57 15.14
C GLN A 116 7.26 28.78 14.91
N ALA A 117 6.14 28.62 14.20
CA ALA A 117 5.16 29.68 13.99
C ALA A 117 4.55 30.19 15.31
N LYS A 118 4.28 29.29 16.27
CA LYS A 118 3.80 29.68 17.61
C LYS A 118 4.83 30.50 18.38
N ILE A 119 6.10 30.07 18.36
CA ILE A 119 7.21 30.80 19.00
C ILE A 119 7.36 32.18 18.36
N TRP A 120 7.35 32.25 17.03
CA TRP A 120 7.45 33.52 16.31
C TRP A 120 6.31 34.48 16.69
N LYS A 121 5.07 33.98 16.73
CA LYS A 121 3.91 34.76 17.16
C LYS A 121 4.07 35.27 18.59
N GLN A 122 4.50 34.41 19.52
CA GLN A 122 4.71 34.80 20.91
C GLN A 122 5.79 35.88 21.04
N ASN A 123 6.93 35.69 20.37
CA ASN A 123 8.01 36.66 20.36
C ASN A 123 7.56 38.00 19.76
N HIS A 124 6.80 37.96 18.67
CA HIS A 124 6.27 39.17 18.04
C HIS A 124 5.37 39.95 19.00
N MET A 125 4.43 39.28 19.68
CA MET A 125 3.57 39.93 20.68
C MET A 125 4.38 40.53 21.85
N MET A 126 5.42 39.84 22.31
CA MET A 126 6.30 40.36 23.36
C MET A 126 7.08 41.60 22.92
N TYR A 127 7.57 41.62 21.67
CA TYR A 127 8.23 42.79 21.10
C TYR A 127 7.27 43.96 20.95
N ASP A 128 6.03 43.73 20.51
CA ASP A 128 5.03 44.79 20.37
C ASP A 128 4.67 45.40 21.73
N LEU A 129 4.48 44.57 22.76
CA LEU A 129 4.25 45.01 24.14
C LEU A 129 5.42 45.85 24.68
N LEU A 130 6.65 45.39 24.45
CA LEU A 130 7.85 46.11 24.87
C LEU A 130 7.98 47.44 24.12
N ALA A 131 7.71 47.46 22.82
CA ALA A 131 7.75 48.67 22.00
C ALA A 131 6.71 49.69 22.48
N GLN A 132 5.50 49.25 22.85
CA GLN A 132 4.47 50.10 23.45
C GLN A 132 4.94 50.72 24.77
N SER A 133 5.51 49.92 25.68
CA SER A 133 6.05 50.42 26.95
C SER A 133 7.22 51.40 26.76
N ILE A 134 8.08 51.16 25.76
CA ILE A 134 9.17 52.08 25.40
C ILE A 134 8.61 53.39 24.85
N ALA A 135 7.54 53.35 24.06
CA ALA A 135 6.91 54.54 23.49
C ALA A 135 6.24 55.45 24.54
N GLU A 136 5.84 54.90 25.69
CA GLU A 136 5.35 55.68 26.84
C GLU A 136 6.46 56.50 27.51
N GLN A 137 7.72 56.09 27.36
CA GLN A 137 8.88 56.79 27.92
C GLN A 137 9.31 57.94 26.99
N PRO A 138 9.85 59.05 27.56
CA PRO A 138 10.27 60.19 26.76
C PRO A 138 11.41 59.82 25.79
N ALA A 139 11.44 60.50 24.64
CA ALA A 139 12.41 60.24 23.60
C ALA A 139 13.84 60.43 24.13
N ARG A 140 14.68 59.39 23.98
CA ARG A 140 16.06 59.37 24.49
C ARG A 140 16.89 60.59 24.08
N LYS A 141 16.70 61.10 22.86
CA LYS A 141 17.39 62.30 22.36
C LYS A 141 17.01 63.56 23.17
N GLU A 142 15.72 63.73 23.45
CA GLU A 142 15.23 64.88 24.22
C GLU A 142 15.66 64.80 25.69
N THR A 143 15.61 63.62 26.29
CA THR A 143 16.10 63.40 27.67
C THR A 143 17.59 63.70 27.78
N ASN A 144 18.40 63.25 26.81
CA ASN A 144 19.84 63.54 26.78
C ASN A 144 20.13 65.04 26.63
N LEU A 145 19.36 65.76 25.82
CA LEU A 145 19.51 67.20 25.67
C LEU A 145 19.19 67.92 26.99
N ARG A 146 18.08 67.55 27.66
CA ARG A 146 17.73 68.10 28.99
C ARG A 146 18.81 67.82 30.02
N LEU A 147 19.37 66.60 30.05
CA LEU A 147 20.48 66.24 30.93
C LEU A 147 21.73 67.10 30.68
N SER A 148 22.10 67.31 29.41
CA SER A 148 23.24 68.14 29.06
C SER A 148 23.06 69.59 29.51
N ASN A 149 21.86 70.14 29.35
CA ASN A 149 21.54 71.51 29.79
C ASN A 149 21.58 71.63 31.32
N LEU A 150 20.95 70.69 32.04
CA LEU A 150 20.98 70.66 33.52
C LEU A 150 22.40 70.50 34.07
N GLN A 151 23.26 69.71 33.41
CA GLN A 151 24.67 69.59 33.78
C GLN A 151 25.46 70.88 33.58
N ALA A 152 25.16 71.64 32.52
CA ALA A 152 25.76 72.95 32.30
C ALA A 152 25.32 73.95 33.38
N GLU A 153 24.02 74.02 33.68
CA GLU A 153 23.46 74.87 34.74
C GLU A 153 24.06 74.52 36.11
N LEU A 154 24.17 73.23 36.46
CA LEU A 154 24.80 72.80 37.71
C LEU A 154 26.26 73.23 37.81
N LYS A 155 27.02 73.19 36.71
CA LYS A 155 28.42 73.64 36.69
C LYS A 155 28.54 75.15 36.91
N GLU A 156 27.63 75.94 36.34
CA GLU A 156 27.59 77.38 36.57
C GLU A 156 27.18 77.71 38.02
N LEU A 157 26.14 77.06 38.56
CA LEU A 157 25.74 77.21 39.96
C LEU A 157 26.82 76.79 40.96
N HIS A 158 27.63 75.79 40.63
CA HIS A 158 28.80 75.41 41.43
C HIS A 158 29.98 76.37 41.32
N ARG A 159 30.02 77.24 40.29
CA ARG A 159 31.01 78.30 40.12
C ARG A 159 30.63 79.59 40.83
N GLU A 160 29.33 79.84 41.00
CA GLU A 160 28.79 81.01 41.71
C GLU A 160 28.75 80.87 43.24
N LYS A 161 29.00 79.66 43.77
CA LYS A 161 29.25 79.40 45.20
C LYS A 161 30.74 79.38 45.51
#